data_AF-A0A944KMI4-F1
#
_entry.id   AF-A0A944KMI4-F1
#
_cell.length_a   1.000
_cell.length_b   1.000
_cell.length_c   1.000
_cell.angle_alpha   90.00
_cell.angle_beta   90.00
_cell.angle_gamma   90.00
#
_symmetry.space_group_name_H-M   'P 1'
#
loop_
_entity.id
_entity.type
_entity.pdbx_description
1 polymer ?
#
loop_
_entity_poly.entity_id
_entity_poly.type
_entity_poly.pdbx_seq_one_letter_code
_entity_poly.pdbx_strand_id
1 'polypeptide(L)'
;MTFTGTNGDAWAEVHQVNQFNTEPKAGYSDVVGTANVSLAKSADAGGADPGQSLTVAYVGSDGNSYPTINQPCGVLADTSLQEAGTMYGGATHPVLVCAQVPAAAVAHGTWSVTYVDGTGPTAFFAGA
;
A
#
# COMPACT_ATOMS: atom_id res chain seq x y z
N MET A 1 -8.26 1.23 7.50
CA MET A 1 -7.82 1.52 6.11
C MET A 1 -8.85 0.95 5.17
N THR A 2 -9.11 1.61 4.06
CA THR A 2 -10.05 1.16 3.01
C THR A 2 -9.46 1.47 1.65
N PHE A 3 -9.38 0.46 0.77
CA PHE A 3 -8.92 0.65 -0.60
C PHE A 3 -10.03 1.20 -1.50
N THR A 4 -9.66 2.08 -2.41
CA THR A 4 -10.57 2.75 -3.38
C THR A 4 -10.17 2.53 -4.83
N GLY A 5 -8.96 2.02 -5.09
CA GLY A 5 -8.56 1.57 -6.43
C GLY A 5 -7.27 0.74 -6.41
N THR A 6 -7.05 -0.03 -7.47
CA THR A 6 -5.82 -0.77 -7.75
C THR A 6 -5.45 -0.63 -9.22
N ASN A 7 -4.23 -0.17 -9.49
CA ASN A 7 -3.60 -0.26 -10.80
C ASN A 7 -2.58 -1.41 -10.78
N GLY A 8 -2.86 -2.48 -11.53
CA GLY A 8 -2.01 -3.68 -11.59
C GLY A 8 -0.77 -3.55 -12.49
N ASP A 9 -0.67 -2.47 -13.27
CA ASP A 9 0.44 -2.20 -14.19
C ASP A 9 0.78 -0.70 -14.16
N ALA A 10 1.30 -0.26 -13.01
CA ALA A 10 1.46 1.14 -12.69
C ALA A 10 2.81 1.74 -13.13
N TRP A 11 3.69 0.97 -13.78
CA TRP A 11 5.05 1.44 -14.10
C TRP A 11 5.06 2.75 -14.90
N ALA A 12 4.19 2.88 -15.92
CA ALA A 12 4.12 4.10 -16.72
C ALA A 12 3.79 5.34 -15.87
N GLU A 13 2.88 5.21 -14.91
CA GLU A 13 2.48 6.27 -13.99
C GLU A 13 3.60 6.57 -12.97
N VAL A 14 4.17 5.53 -12.36
CA VAL A 14 5.28 5.63 -11.41
C VAL A 14 6.51 6.29 -12.04
N HIS A 15 6.86 5.94 -13.28
CA HIS A 15 7.99 6.53 -13.98
C HIS A 15 7.75 7.99 -14.38
N GLN A 16 6.49 8.36 -14.69
CA GLN A 16 6.12 9.74 -15.01
C GLN A 16 6.31 10.68 -13.82
N VAL A 17 6.09 10.18 -12.59
CA VAL A 17 6.29 10.96 -11.35
C VAL A 17 7.76 11.29 -11.14
N ASN A 18 8.63 10.30 -11.35
CA ASN A 18 10.06 10.47 -11.17
C ASN A 18 10.84 9.58 -12.14
N GLN A 19 11.51 10.22 -13.10
CA GLN A 19 12.35 9.55 -14.10
C GLN A 19 13.52 8.74 -13.50
N PHE A 20 13.85 8.94 -12.21
CA PHE A 20 14.86 8.17 -11.49
C PHE A 20 14.30 6.92 -10.79
N ASN A 21 12.98 6.71 -10.82
CA ASN A 21 12.41 5.44 -10.41
C ASN A 21 12.95 4.33 -11.30
N THR A 22 13.21 3.17 -10.71
CA THR A 22 13.75 2.01 -11.43
C THR A 22 12.60 1.14 -11.90
N GLU A 23 12.67 0.67 -13.15
CA GLU A 23 11.69 -0.24 -13.72
C GLU A 23 11.56 -1.51 -12.86
N PRO A 24 10.35 -2.07 -12.70
CA PRO A 24 10.20 -3.36 -12.05
C PRO A 24 11.07 -4.43 -12.69
N LYS A 25 11.50 -5.38 -11.85
CA LYS A 25 12.33 -6.51 -12.28
C LYS A 25 11.68 -7.22 -13.47
N ALA A 26 12.48 -7.74 -14.39
CA ALA A 26 11.95 -8.49 -15.53
C ALA A 26 10.93 -9.56 -15.09
N GLY A 27 9.74 -9.53 -15.67
CA GLY A 27 8.63 -10.42 -15.32
C GLY A 27 7.78 -9.99 -14.12
N TYR A 28 8.01 -8.80 -13.55
CA TYR A 28 7.22 -8.18 -12.49
C TYR A 28 6.50 -6.94 -13.01
N SER A 29 5.41 -6.59 -12.34
CA SER A 29 4.65 -5.35 -12.51
C SER A 29 4.65 -4.58 -11.19
N ASP A 30 4.67 -3.25 -11.29
CA ASP A 30 4.35 -2.38 -10.17
C ASP A 30 2.84 -2.36 -9.99
N VAL A 31 2.37 -2.80 -8.82
CA VAL A 31 0.96 -2.78 -8.44
C VAL A 31 0.75 -1.66 -7.43
N VAL A 32 0.04 -0.61 -7.82
CA VAL A 32 -0.26 0.54 -6.97
C VAL A 32 -1.69 0.46 -6.45
N GLY A 33 -1.87 0.63 -5.15
CA GLY A 33 -3.17 0.69 -4.50
C GLY A 33 -3.43 2.09 -3.95
N THR A 34 -4.63 2.61 -4.18
CA THR A 34 -5.11 3.85 -3.58
C THR A 34 -6.00 3.51 -2.39
N ALA A 35 -5.76 4.13 -1.24
CA ALA A 35 -6.51 3.86 -0.03
C ALA A 35 -6.75 5.11 0.81
N ASN A 36 -7.76 5.06 1.66
CA ASN A 36 -7.96 6.00 2.76
C ASN A 36 -7.58 5.33 4.07
N VAL A 37 -6.71 5.98 4.85
CA VAL A 37 -6.40 5.60 6.23
C VAL A 37 -7.16 6.54 7.15
N SER A 38 -7.77 6.00 8.20
CA SER A 38 -8.51 6.78 9.19
C SER A 38 -8.10 6.36 10.59
N LEU A 39 -7.98 7.32 11.50
CA LEU A 39 -7.79 7.07 12.92
C LEU A 39 -9.10 7.39 13.67
N ALA A 40 -9.57 6.47 14.52
CA ALA A 40 -10.82 6.64 15.24
C ALA A 40 -10.79 7.90 16.13
N LYS A 41 -11.93 8.59 16.28
CA LYS A 41 -12.04 9.78 17.16
C LYS A 41 -11.69 9.48 18.63
N SER A 42 -11.90 8.23 19.05
CA SER A 42 -11.57 7.75 20.39
C SER A 42 -10.12 7.27 20.54
N ALA A 43 -9.29 7.42 19.51
CA ALA A 43 -7.87 7.06 19.60
C ALA A 43 -7.13 7.96 20.60
N ASP A 44 -6.00 7.46 21.10
CA ASP A 44 -5.14 8.16 22.05
C ASP A 44 -4.73 9.55 21.54
N ALA A 45 -4.60 10.51 22.47
CA ALA A 45 -4.26 11.89 22.15
C ALA A 45 -2.85 12.04 21.54
N GLY A 46 -1.96 11.08 21.77
CA GLY A 46 -0.63 11.00 21.18
C GLY A 46 -0.63 10.68 19.67
N GLY A 47 -1.77 10.27 19.11
CA GLY A 47 -1.89 9.91 17.70
C GLY A 47 -1.23 8.57 17.35
N ALA A 48 -1.26 8.22 16.07
CA ALA A 48 -0.63 7.02 15.54
C ALA A 48 -0.13 7.27 14.12
N ASP A 49 1.08 6.81 13.81
CA ASP A 49 1.64 6.82 12.46
C ASP A 49 1.26 5.51 11.75
N PRO A 50 0.40 5.54 10.71
CA PRO A 50 -0.01 4.33 10.03
C PRO A 50 1.11 3.69 9.21
N GLY A 51 2.12 4.45 8.78
CA GLY A 51 3.31 3.95 8.10
C GLY A 51 4.23 3.13 9.02
N GLN A 52 4.17 3.40 10.33
CA GLN A 52 4.88 2.63 11.38
C GLN A 52 4.00 1.58 12.06
N SER A 53 2.67 1.67 11.90
CA SER A 53 1.72 0.79 12.61
C SER A 53 1.18 -0.34 11.73
N LEU A 54 1.12 -0.15 10.41
CA LEU A 54 0.51 -1.08 9.47
C LEU A 54 1.54 -1.72 8.55
N THR A 55 1.41 -3.02 8.34
CA THR A 55 2.03 -3.74 7.23
C THR A 55 0.98 -3.96 6.16
N VAL A 56 1.30 -3.55 4.93
CA VAL A 56 0.45 -3.75 3.76
C VAL A 56 1.18 -4.64 2.75
N ALA A 57 0.45 -5.57 2.16
CA ALA A 57 0.96 -6.45 1.11
C ALA A 57 -0.12 -6.74 0.06
N TYR A 58 0.28 -6.88 -1.19
CA TYR A 58 -0.55 -7.43 -2.23
C TYR A 58 -0.49 -8.96 -2.18
N VAL A 59 -1.63 -9.64 -2.20
CA VAL A 59 -1.70 -11.11 -2.26
C VAL A 59 -2.09 -11.48 -3.67
N GLY A 60 -1.16 -12.10 -4.41
CA GLY A 60 -1.36 -12.48 -5.81
C GLY A 60 -2.26 -13.70 -5.98
N SER A 61 -2.65 -13.99 -7.22
CA SER A 61 -3.41 -15.20 -7.58
C SER A 61 -2.64 -16.50 -7.36
N ASP A 62 -1.32 -16.42 -7.20
CA ASP A 62 -0.46 -17.55 -6.84
C ASP A 62 -0.47 -17.85 -5.33
N GLY A 63 -1.20 -17.05 -4.54
CA GLY A 63 -1.32 -17.20 -3.09
C GLY A 63 -0.15 -16.64 -2.28
N ASN A 64 0.81 -15.96 -2.92
CA ASN A 64 1.94 -15.33 -2.24
C ASN A 64 1.65 -13.87 -1.89
N SER A 65 2.26 -13.40 -0.79
CA SER A 65 2.19 -12.00 -0.36
C SER A 65 3.42 -11.21 -0.80
N TYR A 66 3.19 -10.04 -1.36
CA TYR A 66 4.20 -9.10 -1.85
C TYR A 66 4.11 -7.81 -1.03
N PRO A 67 5.05 -7.58 -0.10
CA PRO A 67 4.95 -6.47 0.84
C PRO A 67 5.24 -5.13 0.17
N THR A 68 4.62 -4.07 0.69
CA THR A 68 4.82 -2.68 0.20
C THR A 68 5.94 -1.95 0.94
N ILE A 69 6.50 -2.58 1.97
CA ILE A 69 7.59 -2.02 2.78
C ILE A 69 8.87 -1.87 1.93
N ASN A 70 9.69 -0.87 2.26
CA ASN A 70 10.91 -0.48 1.55
C ASN A 70 10.69 0.11 0.15
N GLN A 71 9.47 0.57 -0.16
CA GLN A 71 9.13 1.29 -1.40
C GLN A 71 9.71 0.62 -2.66
N PRO A 72 9.28 -0.61 -3.01
CA PRO A 72 9.86 -1.32 -4.16
C PRO A 72 9.70 -0.55 -5.49
N CYS A 73 8.75 0.39 -5.56
CA CYS A 73 8.41 1.16 -6.75
C CYS A 73 9.02 2.57 -6.79
N GLY A 74 9.80 2.98 -5.77
CA GLY A 74 10.36 4.34 -5.70
C GLY A 74 9.36 5.40 -5.26
N VAL A 75 9.41 6.58 -5.88
CA VAL A 75 8.56 7.74 -5.55
C VAL A 75 7.19 7.62 -6.22
N LEU A 76 6.12 7.80 -5.45
CA LEU A 76 4.73 7.73 -5.94
C LEU A 76 4.14 9.14 -6.17
N ALA A 77 3.07 9.21 -6.96
CA ALA A 77 2.46 10.49 -7.40
C ALA A 77 1.90 11.33 -6.25
N ASP A 78 1.43 10.66 -5.20
CA ASP A 78 0.85 11.23 -3.99
C ASP A 78 1.52 10.62 -2.75
N THR A 79 1.11 11.09 -1.58
CA THR A 79 1.58 10.62 -0.26
C THR A 79 1.53 9.10 -0.17
N SER A 80 2.69 8.46 -0.04
CA SER A 80 2.74 7.04 0.28
C SER A 80 2.30 6.79 1.73
N LEU A 81 1.88 5.57 2.05
CA LEU A 81 1.55 5.18 3.42
C LEU A 81 2.68 5.50 4.42
N GLN A 82 3.93 5.35 4.00
CA GLN A 82 5.12 5.61 4.82
C GLN A 82 5.35 7.11 5.07
N GLU A 83 4.77 7.98 4.23
CA GLU A 83 4.88 9.44 4.33
C GLU A 83 3.66 10.08 5.00
N ALA A 84 2.62 9.30 5.31
CA ALA A 84 1.40 9.82 5.94
C ALA A 84 1.64 10.47 7.32
N GLY A 85 2.69 10.03 8.03
CA GLY A 85 3.09 10.55 9.33
C GLY A 85 2.05 10.35 10.44
N THR A 86 2.26 11.00 11.59
CA THR A 86 1.34 10.87 12.74
C THR A 86 -0.04 11.44 12.43
N MET A 87 -1.06 10.60 12.52
CA MET A 87 -2.47 10.96 12.46
C MET A 87 -3.06 11.11 13.87
N TYR A 88 -4.03 12.01 14.03
CA TYR A 88 -4.74 12.24 15.30
C TYR A 88 -6.21 11.81 15.20
N GLY A 89 -6.86 11.66 16.36
CA GLY A 89 -8.22 11.11 16.45
C GLY A 89 -9.22 11.81 15.53
N GLY A 90 -9.86 11.04 14.65
CA GLY A 90 -10.83 11.51 13.67
C GLY A 90 -10.25 11.93 12.32
N ALA A 91 -8.92 11.94 12.16
CA ALA A 91 -8.29 12.24 10.88
C ALA A 91 -8.51 11.11 9.87
N THR A 92 -8.64 11.50 8.60
CA THR A 92 -8.61 10.62 7.43
C THR A 92 -7.64 11.20 6.41
N HIS A 93 -6.80 10.35 5.82
CA HIS A 93 -5.80 10.74 4.84
C HIS A 93 -5.80 9.74 3.67
N PRO A 94 -5.93 10.19 2.41
CA PRO A 94 -5.63 9.34 1.26
C PRO A 94 -4.13 9.02 1.21
N VAL A 95 -3.80 7.78 0.87
CA VAL A 95 -2.43 7.30 0.71
C VAL A 95 -2.33 6.37 -0.49
N LEU A 96 -1.13 6.28 -1.04
CA LEU A 96 -0.74 5.24 -1.99
C LEU A 96 0.09 4.16 -1.32
N VAL A 97 -0.06 2.94 -1.80
CA VAL A 97 0.84 1.82 -1.50
C VAL A 97 1.30 1.19 -2.80
N CYS A 98 2.50 0.62 -2.83
CA CYS A 98 2.99 -0.06 -4.02
C CYS A 98 3.73 -1.35 -3.68
N ALA A 99 3.49 -2.38 -4.49
CA ALA A 99 4.17 -3.67 -4.41
C ALA A 99 4.68 -4.08 -5.80
N GLN A 100 5.84 -4.74 -5.85
CA GLN A 100 6.31 -5.42 -7.06
C GLN A 100 5.87 -6.88 -7.04
N VAL A 101 5.06 -7.26 -8.02
CA VAL A 101 4.39 -8.55 -8.10
C VAL A 101 4.77 -9.22 -9.43
N PRO A 102 5.07 -10.52 -9.49
CA PRO A 102 5.20 -11.23 -10.75
C PRO A 102 3.99 -10.96 -11.63
N ALA A 103 4.19 -10.56 -12.89
CA ALA A 103 3.09 -10.14 -13.77
C ALA A 103 1.99 -11.22 -13.90
N ALA A 104 2.38 -12.49 -13.86
CA ALA A 104 1.46 -13.64 -13.89
C ALA A 104 0.59 -13.80 -12.62
N ALA A 105 1.00 -13.20 -11.49
CA ALA A 105 0.30 -13.28 -10.21
C ALA A 105 -0.56 -12.04 -9.91
N VAL A 106 -0.50 -10.99 -10.73
CA VAL A 106 -1.25 -9.72 -10.51
C VAL A 106 -2.76 -9.94 -10.60
N ALA A 107 -3.22 -10.70 -11.59
CA ALA A 107 -4.65 -10.86 -11.82
C ALA A 107 -5.36 -11.45 -10.58
N HIS A 108 -6.52 -10.91 -10.24
CA HIS A 108 -7.38 -11.36 -9.13
C HIS A 108 -6.75 -11.31 -7.73
N GLY A 109 -5.66 -10.56 -7.56
CA GLY A 109 -5.09 -10.36 -6.23
C GLY A 109 -5.91 -9.43 -5.33
N THR A 110 -5.51 -9.34 -4.07
CA THR A 110 -6.17 -8.55 -3.04
C THR A 110 -5.14 -7.83 -2.17
N TRP A 111 -5.48 -6.67 -1.65
CA TRP A 111 -4.63 -6.03 -0.63
C TRP A 111 -4.91 -6.66 0.73
N SER A 112 -3.85 -6.88 1.51
CA SER A 112 -3.91 -7.31 2.90
C SER A 112 -3.31 -6.24 3.79
N VAL A 113 -3.92 -6.02 4.95
CA VAL A 113 -3.47 -5.07 5.95
C VAL A 113 -3.42 -5.77 7.30
N THR A 114 -2.30 -5.66 7.99
CA THR A 114 -2.12 -6.16 9.36
C THR A 114 -1.35 -5.14 10.20
N TYR A 115 -1.38 -5.29 11.53
CA TYR A 115 -0.54 -4.50 12.41
C TYR A 115 0.90 -5.01 12.39
N VAL A 116 1.88 -4.11 12.48
CA VAL A 116 3.31 -4.46 12.46
C VAL A 116 3.69 -5.44 13.57
N ASP A 117 3.07 -5.33 14.75
CA ASP A 117 3.33 -6.23 15.87
C ASP A 117 2.66 -7.62 15.73
N GLY A 118 1.88 -7.83 14.67
CA GLY A 118 1.14 -9.08 14.41
C GLY A 118 0.03 -9.37 15.41
N THR A 119 -0.33 -8.44 16.30
CA THR A 119 -1.29 -8.67 17.39
C THR A 119 -2.75 -8.39 17.02
N GLY A 120 -3.02 -8.00 15.77
CA GLY A 120 -4.37 -7.71 15.28
C GLY A 120 -4.84 -8.59 14.13
N PRO A 121 -6.14 -8.50 13.77
CA PRO A 121 -6.68 -9.26 12.65
C PRO A 121 -6.07 -8.79 11.32
N THR A 122 -5.73 -9.74 10.44
CA THR A 122 -5.44 -9.42 9.04
C THR A 122 -6.75 -9.13 8.32
N ALA A 123 -6.86 -7.94 7.74
CA ALA A 123 -7.97 -7.56 6.89
C ALA A 123 -7.59 -7.72 5.41
N PHE A 124 -8.50 -8.25 4.60
CA PHE A 124 -8.35 -8.38 3.16
C PHE A 124 -9.33 -7.46 2.44
N PHE A 125 -8.84 -6.78 1.40
CA PHE A 125 -9.58 -5.83 0.58
C PHE A 125 -9.53 -6.28 -0.87
N ALA A 126 -10.56 -7.02 -1.27
CA ALA A 126 -10.70 -7.49 -2.64
C ALA A 126 -10.95 -6.32 -3.58
N GLY A 127 -10.31 -6.35 -4.75
CA GLY A 127 -10.67 -5.58 -5.95
C GLY A 127 -11.23 -4.19 -5.67
N ALA A 128 -10.33 -3.25 -5.44
CA ALA A 128 -10.61 -1.86 -5.73
C ALA A 128 -10.11 -1.55 -7.13
#